data_AF-A0A838VPA1-F1
#
_entry.id   AF-A0A838VPA1-F1
#
_cell.length_a   1.000
_cell.length_b   1.000
_cell.length_c   1.000
_cell.angle_alpha   90.00
_cell.angle_beta   90.00
_cell.angle_gamma   90.00
#
_symmetry.space_group_name_H-M   'P 1'
#
loop_
_entity.id
_entity.type
_entity.pdbx_description
1 polymer ?
#
loop_
_entity_poly.entity_id
_entity_poly.type
_entity_poly.pdbx_seq_one_letter_code
_entity_poly.pdbx_strand_id
1 'polypeptide(L)' 'MSELNFQQLTEAELRDYVKRHPQDEDAFQYYLSIMRAKPNRVVVSTDEQLEAELKKRLAS' A
#
# COMPACT_ATOMS: atom_id res chain seq x y z
N MET A 1 15.49 -20.42 9.97
CA MET A 1 14.90 -19.53 8.96
C MET A 1 14.88 -18.16 9.60
N SER A 2 15.69 -17.22 9.12
CA SER A 2 15.66 -15.85 9.62
C SER A 2 14.30 -15.26 9.25
N GLU A 3 13.38 -15.27 10.21
CA GLU A 3 12.11 -14.53 10.15
C GLU A 3 12.49 -13.07 9.95
N LEU A 4 12.47 -12.62 8.70
CA LEU A 4 12.63 -11.23 8.37
C LEU A 4 11.40 -10.55 8.98
N ASN A 5 11.60 -9.81 10.07
CA ASN A 5 10.52 -9.11 10.74
C ASN A 5 10.00 -8.02 9.81
N PHE A 6 9.03 -8.34 8.97
CA PHE A 6 8.41 -7.40 8.02
C PHE A 6 7.86 -6.15 8.71
N GLN A 7 7.58 -6.24 10.02
CA GLN A 7 7.18 -5.12 10.89
C GLN A 7 8.28 -4.07 11.11
N GLN A 8 9.54 -4.41 10.85
CA GLN A 8 10.69 -3.51 10.98
C GLN A 8 11.13 -2.92 9.62
N LEU A 9 10.53 -3.37 8.52
CA LEU A 9 10.81 -2.86 7.19
C LEU A 9 10.24 -1.46 7.01
N THR A 10 10.95 -0.63 6.25
CA THR A 10 10.36 0.62 5.76
C THR A 10 9.21 0.30 4.81
N GLU A 11 8.30 1.25 4.57
CA GLU A 11 7.18 1.03 3.66
C GLU A 11 7.60 0.58 2.25
N ALA A 12 8.70 1.16 1.72
CA ALA A 12 9.22 0.80 0.41
C ALA A 12 9.71 -0.66 0.38
N GLU A 13 10.44 -1.07 1.41
CA GLU A 13 10.93 -2.44 1.55
C GLU A 13 9.79 -3.42 1.81
N LEU A 14 8.82 -3.05 2.64
CA LEU A 14 7.62 -3.84 2.90
C LEU A 14 6.79 -4.03 1.64
N ARG A 15 6.64 -2.99 0.82
CA ARG A 15 5.95 -3.07 -0.48
C ARG A 15 6.64 -4.07 -1.39
N ASP A 16 7.97 -4.05 -1.47
CA ASP A 16 8.71 -4.97 -2.32
C ASP A 16 8.75 -6.39 -1.75
N TYR A 17 8.76 -6.54 -0.42
CA TYR A 17 8.61 -7.82 0.26
C TYR A 17 7.25 -8.46 -0.09
N VAL A 18 6.15 -7.73 0.11
CA VAL A 18 4.79 -8.20 -0.18
C VAL A 18 4.63 -8.65 -1.65
N LYS A 19 5.25 -7.95 -2.60
CA LYS A 19 5.24 -8.35 -4.02
C LYS A 19 5.98 -9.68 -4.28
N ARG A 20 7.08 -9.93 -3.55
CA ARG A 20 7.90 -11.15 -3.69
C ARG A 20 7.34 -12.33 -2.91
N HIS A 21 6.51 -12.06 -1.90
CA HIS A 21 5.90 -13.04 -1.00
C HIS A 21 4.36 -12.91 -1.01
N PRO A 22 3.68 -13.12 -2.14
CA PRO A 22 2.23 -12.94 -2.24
C PRO A 22 1.41 -13.91 -1.36
N GLN A 23 2.01 -15.02 -0.93
CA GLN A 23 1.43 -15.99 0.00
C GLN A 23 1.50 -15.58 1.48
N ASP A 24 2.27 -14.54 1.81
CA ASP A 24 2.40 -14.02 3.17
C ASP A 24 1.27 -13.02 3.44
N GLU A 25 0.11 -13.56 3.84
CA GLU A 25 -1.09 -12.77 4.11
C GLU A 25 -0.88 -11.78 5.27
N ASP A 26 -0.12 -12.15 6.29
CA ASP A 26 0.13 -11.30 7.45
C ASP A 26 0.93 -10.04 7.07
N ALA A 27 1.98 -10.19 6.26
CA ALA A 27 2.73 -9.07 5.73
C ALA A 27 1.87 -8.18 4.82
N PHE A 28 0.99 -8.77 4.01
CA PHE A 28 0.05 -8.04 3.16
C PHE A 28 -0.96 -7.23 3.99
N GLN A 29 -1.58 -7.83 5.01
CA GLN A 29 -2.51 -7.12 5.90
C GLN A 29 -1.81 -6.01 6.68
N TYR A 30 -0.59 -6.24 7.14
CA TYR A 30 0.22 -5.23 7.80
C TYR A 30 0.49 -4.03 6.88
N TYR A 31 0.93 -4.28 5.63
CA TYR A 31 1.12 -3.23 4.64
C TYR A 31 -0.16 -2.44 4.36
N LEU A 32 -1.31 -3.12 4.22
CA LEU A 32 -2.60 -2.46 4.05
C LEU A 32 -2.98 -1.59 5.25
N SER A 33 -2.69 -2.04 6.48
CA SER A 33 -2.98 -1.26 7.70
C SER A 33 -2.23 0.07 7.70
N ILE A 34 -0.95 0.06 7.33
CA ILE A 34 -0.10 1.26 7.21
C ILE A 34 -0.66 2.18 6.11
N MET A 35 -0.95 1.61 4.93
CA MET A 35 -1.49 2.37 3.81
C MET A 35 -2.83 3.03 4.13
N ARG A 36 -3.70 2.34 4.90
CA ARG A 36 -4.99 2.87 5.35
C ARG A 36 -4.85 3.98 6.38
N ALA A 37 -3.82 3.93 7.23
CA ALA A 37 -3.54 4.94 8.26
C ALA A 37 -2.90 6.22 7.70
N LYS A 38 -2.42 6.22 6.45
CA LYS A 38 -1.77 7.39 5.87
C LYS A 38 -2.70 8.60 5.74
N PRO A 39 -2.28 9.79 6.21
CA PRO A 39 -2.97 11.03 5.90
C PRO A 39 -2.92 11.28 4.38
N ASN A 40 -3.96 11.90 3.83
CA ASN A 40 -4.13 12.17 2.39
C ASN A 40 -4.29 10.93 1.49
N ARG A 41 -4.68 9.78 2.06
CA ARG A 41 -5.14 8.64 1.26
C ARG A 41 -6.40 9.04 0.48
N VAL A 42 -6.33 8.90 -0.84
CA VAL A 42 -7.49 9.01 -1.71
C VAL A 42 -8.15 7.64 -1.81
N VAL A 43 -9.36 7.54 -1.28
CA VAL A 43 -10.21 6.36 -1.38
C VAL A 43 -11.24 6.65 -2.44
N VAL A 44 -11.27 5.81 -3.47
CA VAL A 44 -12.27 5.88 -4.53
C VAL A 44 -13.06 4.57 -4.52
N SER A 45 -14.36 4.68 -4.74
CA SER A 45 -15.29 3.54 -4.78
C SER A 45 -15.90 3.32 -6.16
N THR A 46 -15.70 4.26 -7.09
CA THR A 46 -16.13 4.15 -8.50
C THR A 46 -15.02 4.56 -9.45
N ASP A 47 -15.14 4.13 -10.70
CA ASP A 47 -14.16 4.43 -11.75
C ASP A 47 -14.13 5.94 -12.07
N GLU A 48 -15.28 6.63 -12.03
CA GLU A 48 -15.33 8.08 -12.25
C GLU A 48 -14.59 8.86 -11.16
N GLN A 49 -14.66 8.40 -9.91
CA GLN A 49 -13.89 8.99 -8.81
C GLN A 49 -12.39 8.80 -9.00
N LEU A 50 -11.97 7.62 -9.49
CA LEU A 50 -10.57 7.35 -9.83
C LEU A 50 -10.06 8.32 -10.91
N GLU A 51 -10.80 8.45 -12.01
CA GLU A 51 -10.42 9.35 -13.11
C GLU A 51 -10.33 10.81 -12.66
N ALA A 52 -11.28 11.27 -11.85
CA ALA A 52 -11.27 12.64 -11.34
C ALA A 52 -10.04 12.94 -10.48
N GLU A 53 -9.67 12.00 -9.59
CA GLU A 53 -8.49 12.13 -8.73
C GLU A 53 -7.18 12.01 -9.52
N LEU A 54 -7.15 11.16 -10.56
CA LEU A 54 -6.02 11.07 -11.48
C LEU A 54 -5.80 12.40 -12.22
N LYS A 55 -6.88 12.98 -12.79
CA LYS A 55 -6.84 14.26 -13.50
C LYS A 55 -6.33 15.41 -12.62
N LYS A 56 -6.81 15.51 -11.38
CA LYS A 56 -6.36 16.55 -10.42
C LYS A 56 -4.85 16.47 -10.15
N ARG A 57 -4.32 15.26 -9.98
CA ARG A 57 -2.90 15.03 -9.61
C ARG A 57 -1.93 15.15 -10.78
N LEU A 58 -2.37 14.84 -12.00
CA LEU A 58 -1.56 15.00 -13.22
C LEU A 58 -1.52 16.45 -13.71
N ALA A 59 -2.50 17.27 -13.35
CA ALA A 59 -2.58 18.68 -13.71
C ALA A 59 -1.87 19.63 -12.73
N SER A 60 -1.33 19.10 -11.62
CA SER A 60 -0.55 19.84 -10.61
C SER A 60 0.94 19.57 -10.81
#